data_AF-A0AAN1CVD3-F1
#
_entry.id   AF-A0AAN1CVD3-F1
#
_cell.length_a   1.000
_cell.length_b   1.000
_cell.length_c   1.000
_cell.angle_alpha   90.00
_cell.angle_beta   90.00
_cell.angle_gamma   90.00
#
_symmetry.space_group_name_H-M   'P 1'
#
loop_
_entity.id
_entity.type
_entity.pdbx_description
1 polymer ?
#
loop_
_entity_poly.entity_id
_entity_poly.type
_entity_poly.pdbx_seq_one_letter_code
_entity_poly.pdbx_strand_id
1 'polypeptide(L)'
;MFIAVAFAHQFWDKVTIDSYTIILLVLAVIPWLFPYLKSFELPGGIKVEIKDALEKVEAIEGELESSSTLNYEGIDSSMAFVALRVEIEKTIRKYQGDLGRKNHSLSIRLQILANDGVISKALANALLEIVKLGNAAAHGQVIDSEEAELILMKAGALVDKLDISLANT
;
A
#
# COMPACT_ATOMS: atom_id res chain seq x y z
N MET A 1 -27.79 30.90 26.50
CA MET A 1 -28.05 29.44 26.55
C MET A 1 -29.42 29.12 27.15
N PHE A 2 -29.72 29.52 28.40
CA PHE A 2 -31.01 29.23 29.06
C PHE A 2 -32.26 29.84 28.39
N ILE A 3 -32.17 31.06 27.87
CA ILE A 3 -33.29 31.72 27.18
C ILE A 3 -33.65 31.01 25.86
N ALA A 4 -32.66 30.49 25.13
CA ALA A 4 -32.88 29.74 23.89
C ALA A 4 -33.59 28.40 24.15
N VAL A 5 -33.25 27.73 25.26
CA VAL A 5 -33.91 26.48 25.68
C VAL A 5 -35.35 26.73 26.10
N ALA A 6 -35.62 27.82 26.83
CA ALA A 6 -36.98 28.20 27.23
C ALA A 6 -37.89 28.52 26.03
N PHE A 7 -37.36 29.21 25.01
CA PHE A 7 -38.08 29.45 23.77
C PHE A 7 -38.31 28.15 22.96
N ALA A 8 -37.32 27.26 22.90
CA ALA A 8 -37.43 25.99 22.18
C ALA A 8 -38.50 25.05 22.78
N HIS A 9 -38.64 25.02 24.11
CA HIS A 9 -39.69 24.26 24.80
C HIS A 9 -41.10 24.67 24.32
N GLN A 10 -41.35 25.96 24.08
CA GLN A 10 -42.67 26.47 23.70
C GLN A 10 -43.21 25.86 22.39
N PHE A 11 -42.32 25.37 21.53
CA PHE A 11 -42.68 24.81 20.23
C PHE A 11 -42.74 23.27 20.22
N TRP A 12 -42.32 22.60 21.30
CA TRP A 12 -42.18 21.13 21.37
C TRP A 12 -43.52 20.38 21.18
N ASP A 13 -44.62 20.94 21.68
CA ASP A 13 -45.97 20.33 21.57
C ASP A 13 -46.57 20.44 20.16
N LYS A 14 -45.94 21.20 19.24
CA LYS A 14 -46.43 21.42 17.86
C LYS A 14 -45.50 20.89 16.76
N VAL A 15 -44.39 20.25 17.12
CA VAL A 15 -43.47 19.70 16.11
C VAL A 15 -44.03 18.38 15.57
N THR A 16 -44.76 18.45 14.46
CA THR A 16 -45.03 17.28 13.61
C THR A 16 -43.78 16.99 12.79
N ILE A 17 -43.06 15.92 13.12
CA ILE A 17 -41.88 15.49 12.34
C ILE A 17 -42.38 14.95 10.99
N ASP A 18 -42.28 15.78 9.96
CA ASP A 18 -42.61 15.45 8.57
C ASP A 18 -41.36 14.92 7.84
N SER A 19 -41.53 14.09 6.82
CA SER A 19 -40.45 13.58 5.97
C SER A 19 -39.57 14.70 5.42
N TYR A 20 -40.16 15.84 5.05
CA TYR A 20 -39.42 17.02 4.62
C TYR A 20 -38.52 17.59 5.72
N THR A 21 -38.96 17.59 6.99
CA THR A 21 -38.13 18.05 8.12
C THR A 21 -36.94 17.14 8.38
N ILE A 22 -37.10 15.83 8.20
CA ILE A 22 -36.00 14.85 8.29
C ILE A 22 -34.99 15.08 7.16
N ILE A 23 -35.45 15.26 5.92
CA ILE A 23 -34.57 15.50 4.78
C ILE A 23 -33.78 16.81 4.97
N LEU A 24 -34.43 17.88 5.43
CA LEU A 24 -33.77 19.15 5.68
C LEU A 24 -32.72 19.04 6.81
N LEU A 25 -33.03 18.25 7.84
CA LEU A 25 -32.12 17.98 8.94
C LEU A 25 -30.91 17.17 8.49
N VAL A 26 -31.09 16.15 7.65
CA VAL A 26 -29.97 15.38 7.04
C VAL A 26 -29.09 16.31 6.21
N LEU A 27 -29.69 17.11 5.31
CA LEU A 27 -28.95 18.08 4.49
C LEU A 27 -28.18 19.11 5.34
N ALA A 28 -28.74 19.54 6.47
CA ALA A 28 -28.10 20.51 7.37
C ALA A 28 -26.86 19.93 8.08
N VAL A 29 -26.81 18.62 8.32
CA VAL A 29 -25.68 17.96 9.00
C VAL A 29 -24.58 17.54 8.02
N ILE A 30 -24.87 17.41 6.71
CA ILE A 30 -23.88 17.01 5.68
C ILE A 30 -22.61 17.89 5.65
N PRO A 31 -22.69 19.24 5.68
CA PRO A 31 -21.48 20.09 5.67
C PRO A 31 -20.56 19.85 6.86
N TRP A 32 -21.13 19.43 8.00
CA TRP A 32 -20.41 19.10 9.22
C TRP A 32 -19.90 17.66 9.25
N LEU A 33 -20.49 16.75 8.49
CA LEU A 33 -19.98 15.38 8.28
C LEU A 33 -18.77 15.33 7.33
N PHE A 34 -18.64 16.30 6.42
CA PHE A 34 -17.53 16.41 5.47
C PHE A 34 -16.11 16.34 6.08
N PRO A 35 -15.78 17.04 7.18
CA PRO A 35 -14.47 16.89 7.83
C PRO A 35 -14.23 15.49 8.42
N TYR A 36 -15.28 14.77 8.82
CA TYR A 36 -15.17 13.41 9.38
C TYR A 36 -15.06 12.32 8.29
N LEU A 37 -15.52 12.59 7.07
CA LEU A 37 -15.27 11.72 5.91
C LEU A 37 -13.78 11.65 5.56
N LYS A 38 -13.01 12.72 5.82
CA LYS A 38 -11.55 12.72 5.65
C LYS A 38 -10.82 11.86 6.68
N SER A 39 -11.36 11.72 7.88
CA SER A 39 -10.82 10.81 8.92
C SER A 39 -11.21 9.34 8.71
N PHE A 40 -12.02 9.05 7.69
CA PHE A 40 -12.33 7.70 7.22
C PHE A 40 -11.35 7.24 6.11
N GLU A 41 -10.08 7.67 6.18
CA GLU A 41 -8.98 6.89 5.60
C GLU A 41 -9.01 5.54 6.33
N LEU A 42 -9.65 4.53 5.72
CA LEU A 42 -9.95 3.26 6.37
C LEU A 42 -8.71 2.66 7.07
N PRO A 43 -8.87 2.00 8.23
CA PRO A 43 -7.84 1.12 8.78
C PRO A 43 -7.63 -0.03 7.78
N GLY A 44 -6.62 0.11 6.92
CA GLY A 44 -6.43 -0.69 5.70
C GLY A 44 -6.11 0.13 4.44
N GLY A 45 -5.91 1.45 4.53
CA GLY A 45 -5.42 2.28 3.44
C GLY A 45 -3.93 2.05 3.12
N ILE A 46 -3.49 2.58 1.97
CA ILE A 46 -2.12 2.47 1.43
C ILE A 46 -1.03 2.76 2.48
N LYS A 47 -1.24 3.74 3.38
CA LYS A 47 -0.28 4.07 4.44
C LYS A 47 0.02 2.91 5.40
N VAL A 48 -0.99 2.09 5.71
CA VAL A 48 -0.81 0.90 6.55
C VAL A 48 -0.05 -0.18 5.77
N GLU A 49 -0.40 -0.37 4.49
CA GLU A 49 0.28 -1.32 3.62
C GLU A 49 1.77 -0.98 3.42
N ILE A 50 2.12 0.30 3.30
CA ILE A 50 3.52 0.75 3.19
C ILE A 50 4.28 0.48 4.48
N LYS A 51 3.67 0.73 5.65
CA LYS A 51 4.30 0.42 6.94
C LYS A 51 4.57 -1.07 7.12
N ASP A 52 3.59 -1.89 6.79
CA ASP A 52 3.72 -3.35 6.82
C ASP A 52 4.79 -3.83 5.82
N ALA A 53 4.89 -3.17 4.66
CA ALA A 53 5.93 -3.45 3.67
C ALA A 53 7.32 -3.10 4.21
N LEU A 54 7.48 -1.93 4.85
CA LEU A 54 8.73 -1.50 5.44
C LEU A 54 9.19 -2.46 6.54
N GLU A 55 8.30 -2.86 7.45
CA GLU A 55 8.63 -3.81 8.53
C GLU A 55 9.18 -5.13 7.96
N LYS A 56 8.60 -5.64 6.86
CA LYS A 56 9.08 -6.86 6.21
C LYS A 56 10.42 -6.67 5.51
N VAL A 57 10.66 -5.49 4.94
CA VAL A 57 11.96 -5.16 4.33
C VAL A 57 13.05 -5.07 5.41
N GLU A 58 12.77 -4.41 6.52
CA GLU A 58 13.69 -4.28 7.66
C GLU A 58 14.01 -5.64 8.29
N ALA A 59 13.05 -6.56 8.34
CA ALA A 59 13.26 -7.91 8.87
C ALA A 59 14.33 -8.71 8.10
N ILE A 60 14.66 -8.34 6.86
CA ILE A 60 15.65 -9.02 6.00
C ILE A 60 16.95 -8.22 5.92
N GLU A 61 17.01 -7.00 6.49
CA GLU A 61 18.16 -6.11 6.35
C GLU A 61 19.49 -6.78 6.75
N GLY A 62 19.47 -7.66 7.77
CA GLY A 62 20.65 -8.44 8.16
C GLY A 62 21.14 -9.47 7.14
N GLU A 63 20.33 -9.81 6.13
CA GLU A 63 20.68 -10.73 5.03
C GLU A 63 21.10 -10.00 3.74
N LEU A 64 20.96 -8.66 3.70
CA LEU A 64 21.23 -7.83 2.53
C LEU A 64 22.71 -7.40 2.49
N GLU A 65 23.31 -7.45 1.30
CA GLU A 65 24.64 -6.88 1.08
C GLU A 65 24.53 -5.45 0.56
N SER A 66 25.41 -4.56 1.02
CA SER A 66 25.34 -3.11 0.76
C SER A 66 25.73 -2.66 -0.66
N SER A 67 26.02 -3.59 -1.58
CA SER A 67 26.45 -3.25 -2.93
C SER A 67 25.24 -3.29 -3.88
N SER A 68 24.49 -2.19 -3.99
CA SER A 68 23.38 -2.10 -4.94
C SER A 68 23.59 -1.09 -6.05
N THR A 69 23.27 -1.50 -7.28
CA THR A 69 23.39 -0.65 -8.48
C THR A 69 22.12 0.15 -8.81
N LEU A 70 20.98 -0.27 -8.24
CA LEU A 70 19.69 0.41 -8.40
C LEU A 70 19.58 1.55 -7.38
N ASN A 71 19.33 2.76 -7.87
CA ASN A 71 19.04 3.94 -7.06
C ASN A 71 17.77 4.63 -7.60
N TYR A 72 16.83 4.93 -6.71
CA TYR A 72 15.56 5.61 -7.02
C TYR A 72 15.49 7.03 -6.44
N GLU A 73 16.60 7.57 -5.92
CA GLU A 73 16.69 8.94 -5.41
C GLU A 73 16.24 9.98 -6.44
N GLY A 74 15.34 10.87 -6.03
CA GLY A 74 14.81 11.95 -6.88
C GLY A 74 13.78 11.51 -7.92
N ILE A 75 13.40 10.23 -7.95
CA ILE A 75 12.29 9.72 -8.77
C ILE A 75 11.01 9.76 -7.92
N ASP A 76 9.87 10.07 -8.56
CA ASP A 76 8.56 9.93 -7.93
C ASP A 76 8.38 8.51 -7.39
N SER A 77 8.06 8.39 -6.10
CA SER A 77 7.95 7.11 -5.39
C SER A 77 6.97 6.15 -6.07
N SER A 78 5.84 6.64 -6.60
CA SER A 78 4.87 5.80 -7.31
C SER A 78 5.49 5.22 -8.58
N MET A 79 6.18 6.04 -9.38
CA MET A 79 6.92 5.55 -10.56
C MET A 79 8.04 4.58 -10.19
N ALA A 80 8.77 4.86 -9.11
CA ALA A 80 9.85 4.02 -8.63
C ALA A 80 9.35 2.62 -8.22
N PHE A 81 8.21 2.50 -7.54
CA PHE A 81 7.60 1.21 -7.23
C PHE A 81 7.14 0.43 -8.46
N VAL A 82 6.62 1.13 -9.49
CA VAL A 82 6.29 0.49 -10.77
C VAL A 82 7.55 -0.07 -11.43
N ALA A 83 8.61 0.73 -11.48
CA ALA A 83 9.90 0.32 -12.03
C ALA A 83 10.50 -0.86 -11.26
N LEU A 84 10.45 -0.82 -9.92
CA LEU A 84 10.94 -1.88 -9.05
C LEU A 84 10.19 -3.19 -9.25
N ARG A 85 8.85 -3.16 -9.37
CA ARG A 85 8.06 -4.35 -9.71
C ARG A 85 8.53 -4.96 -11.04
N VAL A 86 8.73 -4.12 -12.06
CA VAL A 86 9.20 -4.57 -13.37
C VAL A 86 10.60 -5.17 -13.28
N GLU A 87 11.47 -4.59 -12.45
CA GLU A 87 12.83 -5.10 -12.26
C GLU A 87 12.83 -6.48 -11.58
N ILE A 88 12.02 -6.66 -10.53
CA ILE A 88 11.79 -7.99 -9.91
C ILE A 88 11.32 -9.00 -10.96
N GLU A 89 10.36 -8.63 -11.82
CA GLU A 89 9.86 -9.51 -12.88
C GLU A 89 10.97 -9.88 -13.88
N LYS A 90 11.77 -8.91 -14.32
CA LYS A 90 12.91 -9.15 -15.23
C LYS A 90 13.94 -10.07 -14.61
N THR A 91 14.30 -9.86 -13.34
CA THR A 91 15.27 -10.69 -12.61
C THR A 91 14.80 -12.14 -12.55
N ILE A 92 13.53 -12.39 -12.21
CA ILE A 92 13.02 -13.77 -12.19
C ILE A 92 12.97 -14.35 -13.62
N ARG A 93 12.58 -13.54 -14.62
CA ARG A 93 12.48 -13.98 -16.02
C ARG A 93 13.83 -14.36 -16.64
N LYS A 94 14.94 -13.78 -16.16
CA LYS A 94 16.31 -14.12 -16.55
C LYS A 94 16.63 -15.60 -16.29
N TYR A 95 16.16 -16.16 -15.17
CA TYR A 95 16.40 -17.56 -14.78
C TYR A 95 15.21 -18.48 -15.10
N GLN A 96 14.00 -17.93 -15.14
CA GLN A 96 12.77 -18.64 -15.48
C GLN A 96 12.16 -18.09 -16.78
N GLY A 97 12.62 -18.60 -17.92
CA GLY A 97 12.13 -18.17 -19.24
C GLY A 97 10.64 -18.44 -19.51
N ASP A 98 9.95 -19.20 -18.65
CA ASP A 98 8.52 -19.42 -18.71
C ASP A 98 7.69 -18.36 -17.96
N LEU A 99 8.32 -17.33 -17.36
CA LEU A 99 7.64 -16.17 -16.77
C LEU A 99 6.74 -15.52 -17.84
N GLY A 100 5.43 -15.51 -17.57
CA GLY A 100 4.40 -14.98 -18.48
C GLY A 100 3.87 -15.97 -19.54
N ARG A 101 4.45 -17.18 -19.67
CA ARG A 101 3.89 -18.26 -20.54
C ARG A 101 2.96 -19.22 -19.79
N LYS A 102 3.14 -19.37 -18.48
CA LYS A 102 2.21 -20.07 -17.58
C LYS A 102 1.34 -19.05 -16.83
N ASN A 103 0.10 -19.44 -16.52
CA ASN A 103 -0.97 -18.61 -15.91
C ASN A 103 -0.70 -18.14 -14.45
N HIS A 104 0.56 -18.07 -14.00
CA HIS A 104 0.88 -17.70 -12.62
C HIS A 104 1.38 -16.24 -12.54
N SER A 105 0.75 -15.46 -11.66
CA SER A 105 1.16 -14.09 -11.36
C SER A 105 2.55 -14.04 -10.71
N LEU A 106 3.18 -12.86 -10.73
CA LEU A 106 4.46 -12.62 -10.09
C LEU A 106 4.44 -13.03 -8.60
N SER A 107 3.34 -12.72 -7.91
CA SER A 107 3.14 -13.08 -6.50
C SER A 107 3.13 -14.61 -6.28
N ILE A 108 2.45 -15.36 -7.15
CA ILE A 108 2.43 -16.83 -7.06
C ILE A 108 3.85 -17.39 -7.26
N ARG A 109 4.63 -16.82 -8.18
CA ARG A 109 6.00 -17.28 -8.43
C ARG A 109 6.93 -17.02 -7.26
N LEU A 110 6.84 -15.86 -6.62
CA LEU A 110 7.59 -15.58 -5.40
C LEU A 110 7.27 -16.59 -4.29
N GLN A 111 5.99 -16.98 -4.16
CA GLN A 111 5.60 -18.03 -3.21
C GLN A 111 6.13 -19.41 -3.58
N ILE A 112 6.12 -19.77 -4.87
CA ILE A 112 6.71 -21.04 -5.35
C ILE A 112 8.21 -21.06 -5.05
N LEU A 113 8.94 -20.01 -5.41
CA LEU A 113 10.38 -19.88 -5.11
C LEU A 113 10.69 -20.01 -3.62
N ALA A 114 9.84 -19.46 -2.76
CA ALA A 114 9.98 -19.58 -1.32
C ALA A 114 9.67 -21.00 -0.80
N ASN A 115 8.66 -21.66 -1.37
CA ASN A 115 8.27 -23.02 -1.02
C ASN A 115 9.31 -24.05 -1.47
N ASP A 116 9.93 -23.82 -2.63
CA ASP A 116 10.99 -24.65 -3.18
C ASP A 116 12.35 -24.38 -2.49
N GLY A 117 12.41 -23.39 -1.58
CA GLY A 117 13.61 -23.05 -0.82
C GLY A 117 14.67 -22.29 -1.61
N VAL A 118 14.35 -21.83 -2.83
CA VAL A 118 15.25 -21.04 -3.68
C VAL A 118 15.52 -19.67 -3.05
N ILE A 119 14.49 -19.04 -2.48
CA ILE A 119 14.61 -17.80 -1.72
C ILE A 119 14.08 -17.99 -0.30
N SER A 120 14.58 -17.18 0.64
CA SER A 120 14.06 -17.20 2.01
C SER A 120 12.60 -16.74 2.05
N LYS A 121 11.81 -17.28 2.98
CA LYS A 121 10.41 -16.88 3.17
C LYS A 121 10.29 -15.40 3.54
N ALA A 122 11.27 -14.88 4.28
CA ALA A 122 11.34 -13.46 4.62
C ALA A 122 11.49 -12.63 3.34
N LEU A 123 12.47 -12.94 2.49
CA LEU A 123 12.69 -12.27 1.20
C LEU A 123 11.44 -12.29 0.32
N ALA A 124 10.80 -13.44 0.19
CA ALA A 124 9.58 -13.56 -0.60
C ALA A 124 8.45 -12.68 -0.06
N ASN A 125 8.28 -12.60 1.27
CA ASN A 125 7.25 -11.78 1.90
C ASN A 125 7.50 -10.28 1.67
N ALA A 126 8.74 -9.80 1.76
CA ALA A 126 9.06 -8.41 1.45
C ALA A 126 8.84 -8.07 -0.04
N LEU A 127 9.32 -8.93 -0.94
CA LEU A 127 9.08 -8.75 -2.38
C LEU A 127 7.59 -8.78 -2.72
N LEU A 128 6.79 -9.60 -2.02
CA LEU A 128 5.34 -9.62 -2.23
C LEU A 128 4.68 -8.29 -1.90
N GLU A 129 5.03 -7.65 -0.78
CA GLU A 129 4.49 -6.33 -0.45
C GLU A 129 4.94 -5.27 -1.45
N ILE A 130 6.22 -5.27 -1.83
CA ILE A 130 6.73 -4.37 -2.87
C ILE A 130 5.98 -4.56 -4.19
N VAL A 131 5.69 -5.80 -4.58
CA VAL A 131 4.91 -6.09 -5.80
C VAL A 131 3.48 -5.59 -5.68
N LYS A 132 2.85 -5.68 -4.51
CA LYS A 132 1.50 -5.11 -4.29
C LYS A 132 1.53 -3.59 -4.42
N LEU A 133 2.49 -2.91 -3.78
CA LEU A 133 2.67 -1.46 -3.89
C LEU A 133 2.93 -1.04 -5.34
N GLY A 134 3.82 -1.73 -6.06
CA GLY A 134 4.06 -1.47 -7.48
C GLY A 134 2.84 -1.74 -8.37
N ASN A 135 1.98 -2.70 -8.02
CA ASN A 135 0.73 -2.93 -8.74
C ASN A 135 -0.31 -1.83 -8.46
N ALA A 136 -0.43 -1.39 -7.21
CA ALA A 136 -1.27 -0.26 -6.82
C ALA A 136 -0.85 1.02 -7.53
N ALA A 137 0.45 1.33 -7.55
CA ALA A 137 1.01 2.47 -8.27
C ALA A 137 0.74 2.40 -9.78
N ALA A 138 0.87 1.21 -10.39
CA ALA A 138 0.56 1.03 -11.82
C ALA A 138 -0.92 1.28 -12.14
N HIS A 139 -1.82 1.07 -11.18
CA HIS A 139 -3.25 1.41 -11.29
C HIS A 139 -3.57 2.88 -10.96
N GLY A 140 -2.54 3.71 -10.76
CA GLY A 140 -2.69 5.15 -10.53
C GLY A 140 -2.88 5.55 -9.07
N GLN A 141 -2.63 4.64 -8.12
CA GLN A 141 -2.60 5.02 -6.71
C GLN A 141 -1.31 5.78 -6.40
N VAL A 142 -1.43 6.89 -5.65
CA VAL A 142 -0.29 7.71 -5.26
C VAL A 142 0.36 7.10 -4.01
N ILE A 143 1.64 6.81 -4.13
CA ILE A 143 2.51 6.35 -3.05
C ILE A 143 3.50 7.47 -2.77
N ASP A 144 3.22 8.24 -1.72
CA ASP A 144 4.05 9.38 -1.32
C ASP A 144 4.11 9.39 0.22
N SER A 145 5.20 8.84 0.77
CA SER A 145 5.43 8.69 2.21
C SER A 145 6.92 8.48 2.49
N GLU A 146 7.37 8.86 3.68
CA GLU A 146 8.76 8.65 4.11
C GLU A 146 9.11 7.15 4.15
N GLU A 147 8.16 6.31 4.57
CA GLU A 147 8.34 4.85 4.61
C GLU A 147 8.54 4.25 3.21
N ALA A 148 7.87 4.81 2.21
CA ALA A 148 8.06 4.44 0.80
C ALA A 148 9.48 4.75 0.32
N GLU A 149 10.03 5.91 0.66
CA GLU A 149 11.39 6.28 0.30
C GLU A 149 12.42 5.35 0.96
N LEU A 150 12.22 5.00 2.23
CA LEU A 150 13.09 4.05 2.95
C LEU A 150 13.08 2.65 2.30
N ILE A 151 11.92 2.17 1.85
CA ILE A 151 11.83 0.91 1.08
C ILE A 151 12.63 1.03 -0.22
N LEU A 152 12.49 2.15 -0.94
CA LEU A 152 13.18 2.38 -2.21
C LEU A 152 14.70 2.49 -2.04
N MET A 153 15.19 3.04 -0.93
CA MET A 153 16.63 3.04 -0.60
C MET A 153 17.18 1.62 -0.45
N LYS A 154 16.39 0.68 0.09
CA LYS A 154 16.78 -0.72 0.29
C LYS A 154 16.46 -1.61 -0.91
N ALA A 155 15.73 -1.10 -1.90
CA ALA A 155 15.20 -1.87 -3.02
C ALA A 155 16.29 -2.54 -3.86
N GLY A 156 17.40 -1.84 -4.11
CA GLY A 156 18.50 -2.40 -4.89
C GLY A 156 19.07 -3.67 -4.26
N ALA A 157 19.39 -3.62 -2.98
CA ALA A 157 19.94 -4.77 -2.24
C ALA A 157 18.98 -5.98 -2.21
N LEU A 158 17.66 -5.74 -2.16
CA LEU A 158 16.64 -6.79 -2.25
C LEU A 158 16.66 -7.49 -3.61
N VAL A 159 16.75 -6.73 -4.70
CA VAL A 159 16.81 -7.27 -6.07
C VAL A 159 18.12 -8.02 -6.30
N ASP A 160 19.24 -7.51 -5.80
CA ASP A 160 20.54 -8.18 -5.90
C ASP A 160 20.52 -9.51 -5.14
N LYS A 161 19.94 -9.54 -3.92
CA LYS A 161 19.76 -10.77 -3.16
C LYS A 161 18.90 -11.80 -3.90
N LEU A 162 17.85 -11.34 -4.57
CA LEU A 162 17.01 -12.18 -5.43
C LEU A 162 17.81 -12.75 -6.61
N ASP A 163 18.59 -11.91 -7.32
CA ASP A 163 19.43 -12.34 -8.45
C ASP A 163 20.45 -13.40 -8.00
N ILE A 164 21.14 -13.17 -6.88
CA ILE A 164 22.09 -14.13 -6.30
C ILE A 164 21.41 -15.46 -5.97
N SER A 165 20.24 -15.41 -5.33
CA SER A 165 19.51 -16.62 -4.93
C SER A 165 19.07 -17.44 -6.14
N LEU A 166 18.59 -16.77 -7.19
CA LEU A 166 18.20 -17.42 -8.44
C LEU A 166 19.38 -17.93 -9.26
N ALA A 167 20.53 -17.24 -9.21
CA ALA A 167 21.75 -17.68 -9.87
C ALA A 167 22.32 -18.99 -9.30
N ASN A 168 22.01 -19.29 -8.04
CA ASN A 168 22.43 -20.50 -7.35
C ASN A 168 21.48 -21.69 -7.58
N THR A 169 20.43 -21.53 -8.39
CA THR A 169 19.44 -22.57 -8.74
C THR A 169 19.75 -23.20 -10.09
#